data_AF-A0A6A3C8J6-F1
#
_entry.id   AF-A0A6A3C8J6-F1
#
_cell.length_a   1.000
_cell.length_b   1.000
_cell.length_c   1.000
_cell.angle_alpha   90.00
_cell.angle_beta   90.00
_cell.angle_gamma   90.00
#
_symmetry.space_group_name_H-M   'P 1'
#
loop_
_entity.id
_entity.type
_entity.pdbx_description
1 polymer ?
#
loop_
_entity_poly.entity_id
_entity_poly.type
_entity_poly.pdbx_seq_one_letter_code
_entity_poly.pdbx_strand_id
1 'polypeptide(L)'
;MPFGTVLAVDDPLTVGPDITSEVIGNAQGLSVLASQHALSLVVYLDFGFTRGEFNGSSFSVFSRNTITVANRELTVVGGRGKFRLAKGFAELKTYSRSEGGNAVVEYNVTLFHH
;
A
#
# COMPACT_ATOMS: atom_id res chain seq x y z
N MET A 1 -7.77 8.59 16.03
CA MET A 1 -8.33 7.22 15.95
C MET A 1 -7.76 6.37 17.07
N PRO A 2 -8.58 5.66 17.85
CA PRO A 2 -8.13 4.82 18.96
C PRO A 2 -7.49 3.50 18.49
N PHE A 3 -6.72 2.87 19.38
CA PHE A 3 -6.26 1.48 19.21
C PHE A 3 -7.42 0.54 18.88
N GLY A 4 -7.19 -0.40 17.97
CA GLY A 4 -8.20 -1.37 17.51
C GLY A 4 -9.14 -0.84 16.43
N THR A 5 -8.99 0.42 16.01
CA THR A 5 -9.75 0.95 14.87
C THR A 5 -9.35 0.21 13.60
N VAL A 6 -10.34 -0.36 12.91
CA VAL A 6 -10.20 -1.01 11.61
C VAL A 6 -10.72 -0.08 10.52
N LEU A 7 -9.94 0.09 9.47
CA LEU A 7 -10.25 0.90 8.30
C LEU A 7 -10.29 0.00 7.08
N ALA A 8 -11.36 0.10 6.30
CA ALA A 8 -11.36 -0.41 4.93
C ALA A 8 -10.57 0.56 4.04
N VAL A 9 -9.83 0.02 3.08
CA VAL A 9 -9.01 0.79 2.14
C VAL A 9 -9.49 0.49 0.72
N ASP A 10 -9.70 1.54 -0.07
CA ASP A 10 -9.99 1.49 -1.51
C ASP A 10 -9.43 2.77 -2.15
N ASP A 11 -8.10 2.80 -2.27
CA ASP A 11 -7.36 4.00 -2.67
C ASP A 11 -6.85 3.87 -4.11
N PRO A 12 -6.88 4.94 -4.92
CA PRO A 12 -6.38 4.90 -6.29
C PRO A 12 -4.85 4.74 -6.34
N LEU A 13 -4.36 3.97 -7.32
CA LEU A 13 -2.94 3.93 -7.69
C LEU A 13 -2.72 4.81 -8.91
N THR A 14 -1.82 5.77 -8.81
CA THR A 14 -1.51 6.72 -9.87
C THR A 14 -0.04 6.67 -10.29
N VAL A 15 0.25 7.06 -11.54
CA VAL A 15 1.65 7.13 -12.05
C VAL A 15 2.49 8.21 -11.38
N GLY A 16 1.84 9.20 -10.76
CA GLY A 16 2.49 10.33 -10.10
C GLY A 16 1.71 10.78 -8.87
N PRO A 17 2.27 11.71 -8.08
CA PRO A 17 1.69 12.13 -6.81
C PRO A 17 0.49 13.09 -6.95
N ASP A 18 0.27 13.66 -8.13
CA ASP A 18 -0.86 14.55 -8.40
C ASP A 18 -2.16 13.76 -8.55
N ILE A 19 -3.26 14.24 -7.98
CA ILE A 19 -4.59 13.60 -8.07
C ILE A 19 -5.12 13.51 -9.50
N THR A 20 -4.62 14.36 -10.41
CA THR A 20 -4.95 14.35 -11.84
C THR A 20 -4.07 13.40 -12.66
N SER A 21 -3.07 12.76 -12.03
CA SER A 21 -2.23 11.76 -12.66
C SER A 21 -3.07 10.57 -13.14
N GLU A 22 -2.58 9.89 -14.18
CA GLU A 22 -3.25 8.70 -14.68
C GLU A 22 -3.40 7.64 -13.57
N VAL A 23 -4.64 7.19 -13.37
CA VAL A 23 -4.98 6.07 -12.48
C VAL A 23 -4.70 4.76 -13.22
N ILE A 24 -3.82 3.94 -12.63
CA ILE A 24 -3.36 2.65 -13.18
C ILE A 24 -3.90 1.44 -12.43
N GLY A 25 -4.65 1.67 -11.35
CA GLY A 25 -5.12 0.62 -10.47
C GLY A 25 -5.68 1.17 -9.16
N ASN A 26 -5.77 0.29 -8.17
CA ASN A 26 -6.24 0.61 -6.82
C ASN A 26 -5.58 -0.30 -5.78
N ALA A 27 -5.39 0.23 -4.57
CA ALA A 27 -5.03 -0.54 -3.39
C ALA A 27 -6.30 -0.82 -2.58
N GLN A 28 -6.64 -2.09 -2.43
CA GLN A 28 -7.79 -2.52 -1.63
C GLN A 28 -7.37 -3.39 -0.46
N GLY A 29 -8.05 -3.21 0.67
CA GLY A 29 -7.81 -4.08 1.82
C GLY A 29 -8.22 -3.44 3.14
N LEU A 30 -7.39 -3.66 4.16
CA LEU A 30 -7.68 -3.23 5.51
C LEU A 30 -6.43 -2.74 6.23
N SER A 31 -6.67 -1.82 7.16
CA SER A 31 -5.66 -1.27 8.03
C SER A 31 -6.17 -1.21 9.47
N VAL A 32 -5.34 -1.58 10.43
CA VAL A 32 -5.71 -1.59 11.85
C VAL A 32 -4.72 -0.75 12.65
N LEU A 33 -5.20 0.18 13.48
CA LEU A 33 -4.38 0.85 14.48
C LEU A 33 -4.01 -0.13 15.60
N ALA A 34 -2.93 -0.88 15.40
CA ALA A 34 -2.57 -2.04 16.21
C ALA A 34 -1.50 -1.73 17.29
N SER A 35 -1.32 -0.46 17.65
CA SER A 35 -0.32 -0.05 18.65
C SER A 35 -0.93 0.89 19.69
N GLN A 36 -0.68 0.59 20.96
CA GLN A 36 -1.17 1.37 22.11
C GLN A 36 -0.29 2.59 22.43
N HIS A 37 0.96 2.61 21.94
CA HIS A 37 1.97 3.59 22.35
C HIS A 37 2.54 4.43 21.19
N ALA A 38 2.18 4.08 19.96
CA ALA A 38 2.66 4.75 18.76
C ALA A 38 1.59 4.69 17.67
N LEU A 39 1.60 5.67 16.77
CA LEU A 39 0.73 5.68 15.59
C LEU A 39 1.27 4.70 14.53
N SER A 40 1.01 3.42 14.78
CA SER A 40 1.41 2.31 13.91
C SER A 40 0.18 1.54 13.48
N LEU A 41 0.10 1.31 12.17
CA LEU A 41 -0.91 0.47 11.57
C LEU A 41 -0.33 -0.93 11.30
N VAL A 42 -1.20 -1.90 11.16
CA VAL A 42 -0.91 -3.17 10.48
C VAL A 42 -1.82 -3.18 9.26
N VAL A 43 -1.23 -3.35 8.07
CA VAL A 43 -1.94 -3.22 6.80
C VAL A 43 -1.90 -4.54 6.04
N TYR A 44 -3.04 -4.94 5.50
CA TYR A 44 -3.12 -5.86 4.36
C TYR A 44 -3.65 -5.06 3.17
N LEU A 45 -2.88 -4.96 2.10
CA LEU A 45 -3.28 -4.24 0.89
C LEU A 45 -2.99 -5.09 -0.34
N ASP A 46 -3.97 -5.24 -1.23
CA ASP A 46 -3.87 -5.79 -2.58
C ASP A 46 -3.76 -4.64 -3.58
N PHE A 47 -2.63 -4.55 -4.28
CA PHE A 47 -2.37 -3.55 -5.31
C PHE A 47 -2.77 -4.09 -6.67
N GLY A 48 -4.02 -3.83 -7.06
CA GLY A 48 -4.60 -4.29 -8.31
C GLY A 48 -4.32 -3.34 -9.48
N PHE A 49 -3.68 -3.83 -10.53
CA PHE A 49 -3.44 -3.07 -11.74
C PHE A 49 -4.58 -3.26 -12.75
N THR A 50 -5.06 -2.15 -13.32
CA THR A 50 -6.15 -2.13 -14.32
C THR A 50 -5.68 -1.59 -15.68
N ARG A 51 -4.40 -1.21 -15.78
CA ARG A 51 -3.76 -0.67 -16.98
C ARG A 51 -2.33 -1.20 -17.15
N GLY A 52 -1.78 -0.96 -18.34
CA GLY A 52 -0.38 -1.28 -18.66
C GLY A 52 -0.10 -2.78 -18.75
N GLU A 53 1.18 -3.13 -18.66
CA GLU A 53 1.65 -4.51 -18.80
C GLU A 53 1.02 -5.47 -17.78
N PHE A 54 0.74 -4.99 -16.58
CA PHE A 54 0.25 -5.81 -15.47
C PHE A 54 -1.27 -5.81 -15.31
N ASN A 55 -2.02 -5.26 -16.28
CA ASN A 55 -3.47 -5.21 -16.23
C ASN A 55 -4.10 -6.58 -15.87
N GLY A 56 -4.96 -6.59 -14.85
CA GLY A 56 -5.62 -7.77 -14.30
C GLY A 56 -4.82 -8.52 -13.24
N SER A 57 -3.56 -8.14 -13.00
CA SER A 57 -2.68 -8.73 -11.98
C SER A 57 -2.64 -7.88 -10.72
N SER A 58 -2.20 -8.48 -9.60
CA SER A 58 -1.96 -7.74 -8.35
C SER A 58 -0.86 -8.39 -7.52
N PHE A 59 -0.22 -7.60 -6.66
CA PHE A 59 0.58 -8.11 -5.55
C PHE A 59 -0.03 -7.64 -4.24
N SER A 60 0.24 -8.36 -3.15
CA SER A 60 -0.31 -8.01 -1.83
C SER A 60 0.81 -7.84 -0.81
N VAL A 61 0.65 -6.87 0.09
CA VAL A 61 1.52 -6.67 1.24
C VAL A 61 0.77 -6.99 2.53
N PHE A 62 1.47 -7.54 3.51
CA PHE A 62 0.94 -7.67 4.87
C PHE A 62 2.03 -7.37 5.88
N SER A 63 1.96 -6.22 6.54
CA SER A 63 3.06 -5.73 7.38
C SER A 63 2.64 -4.64 8.37
N ARG A 64 3.48 -4.44 9.37
CA ARG A 64 3.42 -3.28 10.25
C ARG A 64 3.86 -2.03 9.47
N ASN A 65 3.14 -0.94 9.66
CA ASN A 65 3.37 0.34 8.99
C ASN A 65 3.33 1.48 10.03
N THR A 66 4.50 1.83 10.58
CA THR A 66 4.62 2.93 11.56
C THR A 66 4.76 4.26 10.82
N ILE A 67 3.65 4.97 10.65
CA ILE A 67 3.57 6.14 9.75
C ILE A 67 4.29 7.39 10.26
N THR A 68 4.83 7.35 11.48
CA THR A 68 5.68 8.41 12.05
C THR A 68 7.16 8.25 11.70
N VAL A 69 7.55 7.13 11.07
CA VAL A 69 8.92 6.88 10.61
C VAL A 69 9.05 7.22 9.13
N ALA A 70 10.16 7.84 8.73
CA ALA A 70 10.38 8.30 7.37
C ALA A 70 10.51 7.17 6.34
N ASN A 71 11.32 6.14 6.66
CA ASN A 71 11.55 4.99 5.79
C ASN A 71 10.80 3.79 6.36
N ARG A 72 9.95 3.17 5.54
CA ARG A 72 9.09 2.07 5.96
C ARG A 72 9.18 0.97 4.93
N GLU A 73 9.45 -0.25 5.39
CA GLU A 73 9.50 -1.44 4.55
C GLU A 73 8.32 -2.34 4.88
N LEU A 74 7.61 -2.79 3.85
CA LEU A 74 6.50 -3.73 3.94
C LEU A 74 6.82 -4.97 3.11
N THR A 75 6.52 -6.16 3.63
CA THR A 75 6.71 -7.43 2.93
C THR A 75 5.63 -7.65 1.87
N VAL A 76 6.05 -7.99 0.64
CA VAL A 76 5.17 -8.56 -0.38
C VAL A 76 4.98 -10.04 -0.06
N VAL A 77 3.74 -10.43 0.23
CA VAL A 77 3.38 -11.77 0.74
C VAL A 77 2.76 -12.67 -0.33
N GLY A 78 2.46 -12.13 -1.51
CA GLY A 78 1.89 -12.88 -2.61
C GLY A 78 1.47 -12.01 -3.79
N GLY A 79 0.87 -12.65 -4.78
CA GLY A 79 0.26 -11.99 -5.92
C GLY A 79 -0.56 -12.94 -6.79
N ARG A 80 -1.33 -12.36 -7.70
CA ARG A 80 -2.21 -13.04 -8.67
C ARG A 80 -1.98 -12.51 -10.08
N GLY A 81 -2.44 -13.26 -11.08
CA GLY A 81 -2.15 -12.97 -12.49
C GLY A 81 -0.67 -13.18 -12.78
N LYS A 82 -0.03 -12.18 -13.39
CA LYS A 82 1.40 -12.20 -13.71
C LYS A 82 2.31 -12.23 -12.46
N PHE A 83 1.82 -11.79 -11.31
CA PHE A 83 2.56 -11.82 -10.04
C PHE A 83 2.30 -13.10 -9.23
N ARG A 84 1.96 -14.22 -9.88
CA ARG A 84 1.70 -15.47 -9.18
C ARG A 84 2.96 -15.90 -8.41
N LEU A 85 2.76 -16.29 -7.15
CA LEU A 85 3.83 -16.66 -6.21
C LEU A 85 4.80 -15.52 -5.86
N ALA A 86 4.41 -14.25 -6.09
CA ALA A 86 5.30 -13.13 -5.86
C ALA A 86 5.77 -13.03 -4.40
N LYS A 87 7.05 -12.71 -4.22
CA LYS A 87 7.69 -12.43 -2.92
C LYS A 87 8.66 -11.27 -3.06
N GLY A 88 8.79 -10.44 -2.03
CA GLY A 88 9.66 -9.28 -2.07
C GLY A 88 9.31 -8.26 -0.98
N PHE A 89 9.57 -7.00 -1.26
CA PHE A 89 9.37 -5.90 -0.33
C PHE A 89 8.92 -4.62 -1.06
N ALA A 90 8.32 -3.71 -0.29
CA ALA A 90 7.93 -2.39 -0.71
C ALA A 90 8.51 -1.35 0.25
N GLU A 91 9.24 -0.38 -0.29
CA GLU A 91 9.73 0.78 0.44
C GLU A 91 8.77 1.95 0.25
N LEU A 92 8.33 2.54 1.34
CA LEU A 92 7.32 3.59 1.33
C LEU A 92 7.91 4.92 1.76
N LYS A 93 7.56 5.97 1.01
CA LYS A 93 7.84 7.37 1.35
C LYS A 93 6.56 8.18 1.33
N THR A 94 6.27 8.89 2.42
CA THR A 94 5.11 9.79 2.45
C THR A 94 5.44 11.05 1.65
N TYR A 95 4.71 11.30 0.56
CA TYR A 95 4.87 12.48 -0.27
C TYR A 95 4.14 13.69 0.33
N SER A 96 2.90 13.50 0.76
CA SER A 96 2.11 14.55 1.42
C SER A 96 1.11 13.95 2.42
N ARG A 97 0.67 14.77 3.38
CA ARG A 97 -0.38 14.43 4.33
C ARG A 97 -1.18 15.66 4.70
N SER A 98 -2.52 15.57 4.67
CA SER A 98 -3.42 16.64 5.10
C SER A 98 -3.82 16.48 6.57
N GLU A 99 -4.31 17.56 7.17
CA GLU A 99 -4.88 17.53 8.53
C GLU A 99 -6.07 16.56 8.65
N GLY A 100 -6.82 16.37 7.56
CA GLY A 100 -7.94 15.42 7.49
C GLY A 100 -7.55 13.95 7.43
N GLY A 101 -6.25 13.63 7.41
CA GLY A 101 -5.75 12.26 7.42
C GLY A 101 -5.50 11.65 6.03
N ASN A 102 -5.82 12.38 4.95
CA ASN A 102 -5.48 11.94 3.59
C ASN A 102 -3.95 12.01 3.40
N ALA A 103 -3.39 11.04 2.71
CA ALA A 103 -1.96 11.01 2.42
C ALA A 103 -1.70 10.51 0.99
N VAL A 104 -0.66 11.06 0.37
CA VAL A 104 -0.07 10.49 -0.84
C VAL A 104 1.18 9.75 -0.41
N VAL A 105 1.24 8.45 -0.71
CA VAL A 105 2.35 7.58 -0.34
C VAL A 105 2.94 6.98 -1.60
N GLU A 106 4.23 7.22 -1.81
CA GLU A 106 5.02 6.57 -2.85
C GLU A 106 5.36 5.15 -2.40
N TYR A 107 5.16 4.18 -3.29
CA TYR A 107 5.54 2.78 -3.11
C TYR A 107 6.58 2.41 -4.16
N ASN A 108 7.80 2.12 -3.71
CA ASN A 108 8.82 1.48 -4.53
C ASN A 108 8.83 -0.02 -4.22
N VAL A 109 8.46 -0.86 -5.19
CA VAL A 109 8.20 -2.28 -4.96
C VAL A 109 9.20 -3.12 -5.74
N THR A 110 9.92 -3.98 -5.02
CA THR A 110 10.81 -4.98 -5.61
C THR A 110 10.27 -6.36 -5.27
N LEU A 111 9.94 -7.14 -6.30
CA LEU A 111 9.42 -8.49 -6.14
C LEU A 111 9.97 -9.44 -7.21
N PHE A 112 9.99 -10.72 -6.87
CA PHE A 112 10.25 -11.82 -7.81
C PHE A 112 8.93 -12.49 -8.14
N HIS A 113 8.69 -12.80 -9.42
CA HIS A 113 7.55 -13.59 -9.87
C HIS A 113 7.99 -14.59 -10.95
N HIS A 114 7.15 -15.59 -11.24
CA HIS A 114 7.40 -16.63 -12.25
C HIS A 114 6.78 -16.29 -13.61
#